data_AF-A0A9D8MLW4-F1
#
_entry.id   AF-A0A9D8MLW4-F1
#
_cell.length_a   1.000
_cell.length_b   1.000
_cell.length_c   1.000
_cell.angle_alpha   90.00
_cell.angle_beta   90.00
_cell.angle_gamma   90.00
#
_symmetry.space_group_name_H-M   'P 1'
#
loop_
_entity.id
_entity.type
_entity.pdbx_description
1 polymer ?
#
loop_
_entity_poly.entity_id
_entity_poly.type
_entity_poly.pdbx_seq_one_letter_code
_entity_poly.pdbx_strand_id
1 'polypeptide(L)' 'YYVYNNCSHRAAYEETGMQGVSYTTGVPAMIGAMMFCKGIWKKPGVYNVEEFDPDPFMEQLNKQGLPWHEIHDGDLEL' A
#
# COMPACT_ATOMS: atom_id res chain seq x y z
N TYR A 1 -12.40 -7.66 11.72
CA TYR A 1 -11.52 -6.52 11.42
C TYR A 1 -10.99 -6.69 10.01
N TYR A 2 -11.27 -5.73 9.12
CA TYR A 2 -10.86 -5.77 7.72
C TYR A 2 -10.12 -4.50 7.37
N VAL A 3 -8.97 -4.64 6.70
CA VAL A 3 -8.23 -3.54 6.10
C VAL A 3 -8.26 -3.73 4.59
N TYR A 4 -8.73 -2.73 3.86
CA TYR A 4 -8.88 -2.83 2.41
C TYR A 4 -8.60 -1.51 1.70
N ASN A 5 -8.33 -1.61 0.39
CA ASN A 5 -8.23 -0.50 -0.53
C ASN A 5 -9.11 -0.80 -1.75
N ASN A 6 -9.83 0.21 -2.23
CA ASN A 6 -10.55 0.15 -3.51
C ASN A 6 -9.80 1.00 -4.53
N CYS A 7 -9.39 0.38 -5.64
CA CYS A 7 -8.69 1.05 -6.72
C CYS A 7 -9.54 1.05 -8.00
N SER A 8 -9.78 2.23 -8.58
CA SER A 8 -10.48 2.36 -9.86
C SER A 8 -9.51 2.16 -11.02
N HIS A 9 -9.79 1.17 -11.88
CA HIS A 9 -9.00 0.96 -13.11
C HIS A 9 -8.91 2.20 -13.99
N ARG A 10 -9.99 2.99 -14.07
CA ARG A 10 -10.03 4.21 -14.86
C ARG A 10 -9.13 5.29 -14.26
N ALA A 11 -9.19 5.51 -12.95
CA ALA A 11 -8.35 6.49 -12.28
C ALA A 11 -6.86 6.13 -12.40
N ALA A 12 -6.51 4.85 -12.19
CA ALA A 12 -5.15 4.35 -12.37
C ALA A 12 -4.65 4.58 -13.81
N TYR A 13 -5.52 4.37 -14.82
CA TYR A 13 -5.18 4.59 -16.22
C TYR A 13 -5.01 6.08 -16.55
N GLU A 14 -5.87 6.95 -16.02
CA GLU A 14 -5.77 8.40 -16.20
C GLU A 14 -4.49 8.98 -15.57
N GLU A 15 -4.01 8.42 -14.45
CA GLU A 15 -2.78 8.86 -13.77
C GLU A 15 -1.51 8.30 -14.40
N THR A 16 -1.47 6.99 -14.70
CA THR A 16 -0.22 6.28 -15.05
C THR A 16 -0.26 5.53 -16.37
N GLY A 17 -1.42 5.50 -17.04
CA GLY A 17 -1.63 4.67 -18.24
C GLY A 17 -1.74 3.18 -17.96
N MET A 18 -1.79 2.77 -16.68
CA MET A 18 -1.84 1.37 -16.26
C MET A 18 -3.17 1.02 -15.61
N GLN A 19 -3.54 -0.26 -15.68
CA GLN A 19 -4.74 -0.78 -15.04
C GLN A 19 -4.52 -0.98 -13.52
N GLY A 20 -5.62 -0.99 -12.76
CA GLY A 20 -5.65 -1.07 -11.30
C GLY A 20 -4.76 -2.14 -10.65
N VAL A 21 -4.72 -3.38 -11.15
CA VAL A 21 -3.89 -4.47 -10.59
C VAL A 21 -2.39 -4.15 -10.69
N SER A 22 -1.94 -3.54 -11.79
CA SER A 22 -0.55 -3.12 -11.97
C SER A 22 -0.24 -1.93 -11.07
N TYR A 23 -1.20 -1.00 -10.95
CA TYR A 23 -1.08 0.17 -10.09
C TYR A 23 -0.98 -0.22 -8.61
N THR A 24 -1.87 -1.11 -8.13
CA THR A 24 -1.87 -1.62 -6.75
C THR A 24 -0.63 -2.45 -6.41
N THR A 25 0.12 -2.93 -7.41
CA THR A 25 1.40 -3.62 -7.19
C THR A 25 2.58 -2.65 -7.25
N GLY A 26 2.56 -1.73 -8.22
CA GLY A 26 3.64 -0.78 -8.46
C GLY A 26 3.79 0.26 -7.35
N VAL A 27 2.68 0.78 -6.82
CA VAL A 27 2.71 1.78 -5.73
C VAL A 27 3.36 1.20 -4.46
N PRO A 28 2.97 0.02 -3.93
CA PRO A 28 3.66 -0.61 -2.81
C PRO A 28 5.15 -0.89 -3.06
N ALA A 29 5.52 -1.31 -4.28
CA ALA A 29 6.92 -1.54 -4.63
C ALA A 29 7.75 -0.24 -4.55
N MET A 30 7.19 0.87 -5.05
CA MET A 30 7.81 2.20 -4.95
C MET A 30 7.91 2.67 -3.50
N ILE A 31 6.86 2.49 -2.68
CA ILE A 31 6.88 2.87 -1.26
C ILE A 31 7.92 2.04 -0.49
N GLY A 32 8.02 0.73 -0.74
CA GLY A 32 9.04 -0.12 -0.12
C GLY A 32 10.46 0.36 -0.44
N ALA A 33 10.73 0.70 -1.71
CA ALA A 33 11.98 1.31 -2.12
C ALA A 33 12.22 2.67 -1.43
N MET A 34 11.18 3.49 -1.29
CA MET A 34 11.25 4.76 -0.56
C MET A 34 11.61 4.56 0.92
N MET A 35 11.01 3.58 1.61
CA MET A 35 11.33 3.26 3.01
C MET A 35 12.79 2.84 3.17
N PHE A 36 13.30 2.04 2.24
CA PHE A 36 14.71 1.64 2.21
C PHE A 36 15.63 2.85 1.99
N CYS A 37 15.36 3.69 0.99
CA CYS A 37 16.15 4.88 0.67
C CYS A 37 16.16 5.91 1.81
N LYS A 38 15.06 6.05 2.55
CA LYS A 38 14.97 6.90 3.75
C LYS A 38 15.67 6.30 4.97
N GLY A 39 16.12 5.05 4.90
CA GLY A 39 16.76 4.34 6.01
C GLY A 39 15.78 3.79 7.06
N ILE A 40 14.47 3.89 6.84
CA ILE A 40 13.42 3.44 7.77
C ILE A 40 13.39 1.91 7.79
N TRP A 41 13.48 1.27 6.62
CA TRP A 41 13.56 -0.19 6.48
C TRP A 41 15.00 -0.66 6.24
N LYS A 42 15.96 -0.13 7.01
CA LYS A 42 17.39 -0.47 6.86
C LYS A 42 17.89 -1.29 8.06
N LYS A 43 17.97 -2.61 7.88
CA LYS A 43 18.38 -3.60 8.89
C LYS A 43 19.20 -4.71 8.21
N PRO A 44 20.26 -5.25 8.83
CA PRO A 44 21.08 -6.31 8.23
C PRO A 44 20.37 -7.67 8.26
N GLY A 45 20.00 -8.21 7.09
CA GLY A 45 19.32 -9.50 6.96
C GLY A 45 18.34 -9.51 5.80
N VAL A 46 17.49 -10.54 5.73
CA VAL A 46 16.36 -10.64 4.81
C VAL A 46 15.09 -10.56 5.65
N TYR A 47 14.15 -9.72 5.23
CA TYR A 47 12.95 -9.40 6.00
C TYR A 47 11.72 -9.36 5.11
N ASN A 48 10.60 -9.82 5.65
CA ASN A 48 9.28 -9.58 5.09
C ASN A 48 8.72 -8.23 5.58
N VAL A 49 7.68 -7.74 4.91
CA VAL A 49 7.10 -6.41 5.16
C VAL A 49 6.51 -6.31 6.57
N GLU A 50 5.88 -7.38 7.05
CA GLU A 50 5.28 -7.48 8.38
C GLU A 50 6.27 -7.45 9.55
N GLU A 51 7.58 -7.55 9.27
CA GLU A 51 8.63 -7.45 10.28
C GLU A 51 9.07 -6.00 10.58
N PHE A 52 8.54 -5.03 9.83
CA PHE A 52 8.79 -3.60 10.03
C PHE A 52 7.58 -2.90 10.67
N ASP A 53 7.84 -1.73 11.26
CA ASP A 53 6.77 -0.81 11.66
C ASP A 53 5.90 -0.45 10.44
N PRO A 54 4.58 -0.76 10.45
CA PRO A 54 3.70 -0.49 9.33
C PRO A 54 3.34 0.98 9.20
N ASP A 55 3.43 1.79 10.25
CA ASP A 55 2.87 3.15 10.28
C ASP A 55 3.39 4.06 9.15
N PRO A 56 4.71 4.13 8.89
CA PRO A 56 5.23 4.96 7.80
C PRO A 56 4.80 4.48 6.41
N PHE A 57 4.61 3.17 6.24
CA PHE A 57 4.17 2.58 4.98
C PHE A 57 2.69 2.87 4.72
N MET A 58 1.86 2.67 5.74
CA MET A 58 0.42 2.93 5.71
C MET A 58 0.12 4.42 5.49
N GLU A 59 0.94 5.32 6.05
CA GLU A 59 0.83 6.75 5.78
C GLU A 59 1.13 7.08 4.30
N GLN A 60 2.15 6.44 3.70
CA GLN A 60 2.46 6.67 2.28
C GLN A 60 1.41 6.08 1.34
N LEU A 61 0.79 4.93 1.67
CA LEU A 61 -0.29 4.38 0.84
C LEU A 61 -1.40 5.42 0.60
N ASN A 62 -1.84 6.10 1.67
CA ASN A 62 -2.83 7.19 1.58
C ASN A 62 -2.37 8.37 0.70
N LYS A 63 -1.07 8.70 0.72
CA LYS A 63 -0.51 9.83 -0.03
C LYS A 63 -0.22 9.52 -1.50
N GLN A 64 0.08 8.26 -1.82
CA GLN A 64 0.57 7.81 -3.13
C GLN A 64 -0.53 7.14 -3.96
N GLY A 65 -1.81 7.41 -3.66
CA GLY A 65 -2.95 7.01 -4.50
C GLY A 65 -3.65 5.71 -4.10
N LEU A 66 -3.27 5.09 -2.98
CA LEU A 66 -3.92 3.88 -2.44
C LEU A 66 -4.49 4.12 -1.03
N PRO A 67 -5.54 4.97 -0.88
CA PRO A 67 -6.16 5.18 0.41
C PRO A 67 -6.75 3.88 0.96
N TRP A 68 -6.44 3.56 2.21
CA TRP A 68 -6.94 2.35 2.87
C TRP A 68 -8.00 2.68 3.91
N HIS A 69 -8.82 1.69 4.22
CA HIS A 69 -9.93 1.79 5.15
C HIS A 69 -9.92 0.60 6.09
N GLU A 70 -10.42 0.80 7.30
CA GLU A 70 -10.60 -0.23 8.32
C GLU A 70 -12.08 -0.39 8.70
N ILE A 71 -12.51 -1.63 8.89
CA ILE A 71 -13.84 -1.97 9.40
C ILE A 71 -13.67 -2.86 10.63
N HIS A 72 -14.21 -2.39 11.75
CA HIS A 72 -14.32 -3.14 13.00
C HIS A 72 -15.73 -3.71 13.10
N ASP A 73 -15.83 -5.00 13.46
CA ASP A 73 -17.10 -5.69 13.72
C ASP A 73 -18.18 -5.59 12.60
N GLY A 74 -17.76 -5.37 11.35
CA GLY A 74 -18.66 -5.36 10.20
C GLY A 74 -19.07 -6.78 9.79
N ASP A 75 -20.32 -6.93 9.36
CA ASP A 75 -20.80 -8.13 8.69
C ASP A 75 -20.28 -8.13 7.24
N LEU A 76 -19.66 -9.23 6.81
CA LEU A 76 -18.85 -9.29 5.59
C LEU A 76 -19.41 -10.25 4.56
N GLU A 77 -20.50 -10.92 4.90
CA GLU A 77 -21.19 -11.88 4.04
C GLU A 77 -22.45 -11.29 3.38
N LEU A 78 -22.59 -9.96 3.36
CA LEU A 78 -23.73 -9.23 2.80
C LEU A 78 -23.43 -8.54 1.47
#